data_AF-X0WTD5-F1
#
_entry.id   AF-X0WTD5-F1
#
_cell.length_a   1.000
_cell.length_b   1.000
_cell.length_c   1.000
_cell.angle_alpha   90.00
_cell.angle_beta   90.00
_cell.angle_gamma   90.00
#
_symmetry.space_group_name_H-M   'P 1'
#
loop_
_entity.id
_entity.type
_entity.pdbx_description
1 polymer ?
#
loop_
_entity_poly.entity_id
_entity_poly.type
_entity_poly.pdbx_seq_one_letter_code
_entity_poly.pdbx_strand_id
1 'polypeptide(L)'
;FEVSLEATHHSPTQFRTPMFFAEVGSTETQWRDEGVCGYLVGAILEGISEEETVPSVIGFGGGHYCPTFSVMEQEMAFGHMAAKYAIDLLTPELVGQMAEKTLDGVEGAVLDRGLKGHQKKKVEVALRKQDISILER
;
A
#
# COMPACT_ATOMS: atom_id res chain seq x y z
N PHE A 1 11.17 13.07 -11.98
CA PHE A 1 10.83 11.82 -11.29
C PHE A 1 9.40 11.93 -10.80
N GLU A 2 8.70 10.81 -10.75
CA GLU A 2 7.37 10.69 -10.16
C GLU A 2 7.53 9.93 -8.83
N VAL A 3 6.82 10.36 -7.79
CA VAL A 3 6.76 9.66 -6.50
C VAL A 3 5.46 8.88 -6.48
N SER A 4 5.54 7.58 -6.25
CA SER A 4 4.38 6.69 -6.24
C SER A 4 4.55 5.58 -5.23
N LEU A 5 3.45 5.20 -4.60
CA LEU A 5 3.33 3.91 -3.94
C LEU A 5 3.31 2.79 -4.97
N GLU A 6 3.69 1.59 -4.53
CA GLU A 6 3.55 0.38 -5.33
C GLU A 6 2.68 -0.65 -4.62
N ALA A 7 1.87 -1.35 -5.41
CA ALA A 7 1.06 -2.46 -4.92
C ALA A 7 1.95 -3.50 -4.22
N THR A 8 1.43 -4.18 -3.20
CA THR A 8 2.16 -5.26 -2.53
C THR A 8 2.53 -6.34 -3.54
N HIS A 9 3.82 -6.58 -3.68
CA HIS A 9 4.36 -7.54 -4.64
C HIS A 9 5.76 -8.02 -4.21
N HIS A 10 6.22 -9.11 -4.83
CA HIS A 10 7.49 -9.78 -4.57
C HIS A 10 7.72 -10.26 -3.12
N SER A 11 8.79 -11.03 -2.96
CA SER A 11 9.30 -11.54 -1.69
C SER A 11 10.32 -10.54 -1.10
N PRO A 12 10.65 -10.58 0.20
CA PRO A 12 10.38 -11.64 1.20
C PRO A 12 9.09 -11.47 2.00
N THR A 13 8.46 -12.56 2.41
CA THR A 13 7.19 -12.56 3.17
C THR A 13 7.27 -13.18 4.56
N GLN A 14 8.44 -13.73 4.92
CA GLN A 14 8.70 -14.49 6.14
C GLN A 14 9.11 -13.63 7.36
N PHE A 15 9.30 -12.32 7.16
CA PHE A 15 9.74 -11.42 8.23
C PHE A 15 8.59 -11.03 9.15
N ARG A 16 8.91 -10.84 10.43
CA ARG A 16 7.98 -10.32 11.45
C ARG A 16 8.28 -8.88 11.85
N THR A 17 9.50 -8.41 11.60
CA THR A 17 9.86 -7.00 11.75
C THR A 17 9.16 -6.19 10.67
N PRO A 18 8.49 -5.08 11.00
CA PRO A 18 7.93 -4.17 10.00
C PRO A 18 9.01 -3.74 9.00
N MET A 19 8.67 -3.75 7.72
CA MET A 19 9.61 -3.42 6.64
C MET A 19 8.89 -2.85 5.43
N PHE A 20 9.60 -2.03 4.67
CA PHE A 20 9.15 -1.48 3.40
C PHE A 20 10.33 -1.44 2.41
N PHE A 21 10.02 -1.28 1.14
CA PHE A 21 10.99 -1.01 0.08
C PHE A 21 10.92 0.46 -0.30
N ALA A 22 12.09 1.07 -0.49
CA ALA A 22 12.25 2.44 -0.97
C ALA A 22 13.14 2.38 -2.20
N GLU A 23 12.60 2.77 -3.36
CA GLU A 23 13.18 2.40 -4.65
C GLU A 23 13.45 3.60 -5.55
N VAL A 24 14.45 3.46 -6.42
CA VAL A 24 14.69 4.36 -7.55
C VAL A 24 14.55 3.52 -8.83
N GLY A 25 13.73 3.98 -9.76
CA GLY A 25 13.41 3.26 -10.98
C GLY A 25 13.39 4.11 -12.24
N SER A 26 13.31 3.51 -13.42
CA SER A 26 13.13 2.06 -13.66
C SER A 26 14.27 1.43 -14.45
N THR A 27 15.35 2.15 -14.71
CA THR A 27 16.52 1.64 -15.46
C THR A 27 17.83 1.99 -14.76
N GLU A 28 18.91 1.35 -15.18
CA GLU A 28 20.27 1.61 -14.69
C GLU A 28 20.67 3.09 -14.73
N THR A 29 20.15 3.85 -15.71
CA THR A 29 20.37 5.30 -15.78
C THR A 29 19.87 6.01 -14.52
N GLN A 30 18.67 5.67 -14.04
CA GLN A 30 18.12 6.28 -12.82
C GLN A 30 18.79 5.73 -11.56
N TRP A 31 19.14 4.44 -11.53
CA TRP A 31 19.82 3.83 -10.38
C TRP A 31 21.19 4.47 -10.08
N ARG A 32 21.84 5.00 -11.12
CA ARG A 32 23.14 5.69 -11.03
C ARG A 32 23.01 7.20 -10.81
N ASP A 33 21.80 7.73 -10.70
CA ASP A 33 21.59 9.16 -10.40
C ASP A 33 21.78 9.42 -8.90
N GLU A 34 22.98 9.89 -8.54
CA GLU A 34 23.34 10.19 -7.15
C GLU A 34 22.43 11.25 -6.52
N GLY A 35 21.89 12.19 -7.30
CA GLY A 35 20.99 13.22 -6.79
C GLY A 35 19.65 12.64 -6.35
N VAL A 36 19.11 11.71 -7.13
CA VAL A 36 17.83 11.05 -6.85
C VAL A 36 17.99 10.05 -5.70
N CYS A 37 19.07 9.26 -5.70
CA CYS A 37 19.39 8.38 -4.58
C CYS A 37 19.61 9.18 -3.29
N GLY A 38 20.30 10.33 -3.37
CA GLY A 38 20.48 11.23 -2.23
C GLY A 38 19.16 11.80 -1.70
N TYR A 39 18.25 12.18 -2.60
CA TYR A 39 16.90 12.63 -2.23
C TYR A 39 16.11 11.53 -1.51
N LEU A 40 16.12 10.30 -2.03
CA LEU A 40 15.43 9.17 -1.41
C LEU A 40 15.98 8.86 -0.02
N VAL A 41 17.30 8.85 0.15
CA VAL A 41 17.94 8.67 1.47
C VAL A 41 17.53 9.78 2.44
N GLY A 42 17.50 11.03 1.99
CA GLY A 42 17.02 12.16 2.79
C GLY A 42 15.58 11.94 3.28
N ALA A 43 14.67 11.59 2.37
CA ALA A 43 13.27 11.32 2.70
C ALA A 43 13.09 10.17 3.71
N ILE A 44 13.88 9.10 3.59
CA ILE A 44 13.86 7.99 4.56
C ILE A 44 14.29 8.47 5.96
N LEU A 45 15.39 9.23 6.05
CA LEU A 45 15.91 9.70 7.34
C LEU A 45 14.95 10.69 8.02
N GLU A 46 14.32 11.56 7.22
CA GLU A 46 13.28 12.48 7.69
C GLU A 46 12.05 11.71 8.19
N GLY A 47 11.54 10.76 7.40
CA GLY A 47 10.38 9.95 7.78
C GLY A 47 10.60 9.07 9.01
N ILE A 48 11.83 8.58 9.25
CA ILE A 48 12.16 7.85 10.50
C ILE A 48 12.06 8.75 11.73
N SER A 49 12.28 10.06 11.56
CA SER A 49 12.25 11.04 12.64
C SER A 49 10.86 11.66 12.84
N GLU A 50 9.90 11.31 12.00
CA GLU A 50 8.53 11.83 12.05
C GLU A 50 7.74 11.19 13.20
N GLU A 51 6.96 12.02 13.90
CA GLU A 51 6.12 11.60 15.03
C GLU A 51 4.62 11.71 14.72
N GLU A 52 4.24 12.32 13.59
CA GLU A 52 2.85 12.42 13.17
C GLU A 52 2.22 11.04 12.93
N THR A 53 1.02 10.87 13.49
CA THR A 53 0.22 9.64 13.32
C THR A 53 -0.99 9.94 12.43
N VAL A 54 -1.09 9.22 11.33
CA VAL A 54 -2.25 9.24 10.42
C VAL A 54 -2.93 7.87 10.41
N PRO A 55 -4.20 7.77 9.95
CA PRO A 55 -4.90 6.50 9.88
C PRO A 55 -4.15 5.45 9.05
N SER A 56 -3.93 4.27 9.63
CA SER A 56 -3.35 3.12 8.94
C SER A 56 -4.44 2.38 8.14
N VAL A 57 -4.20 2.13 6.86
CA VAL A 57 -5.21 1.56 5.96
C VAL A 57 -4.64 0.48 5.02
N ILE A 58 -5.53 -0.35 4.48
CA ILE A 58 -5.24 -1.26 3.36
C ILE A 58 -5.97 -0.83 2.08
N GLY A 59 -5.30 -0.96 0.93
CA GLY A 59 -5.79 -0.50 -0.36
C GLY A 59 -6.23 -1.62 -1.29
N PHE A 60 -7.30 -1.41 -2.06
CA PHE A 60 -7.79 -2.35 -3.07
C PHE A 60 -8.09 -1.67 -4.41
N GLY A 61 -7.46 -2.14 -5.47
CA GLY A 61 -7.65 -1.66 -6.85
C GLY A 61 -6.48 -0.84 -7.37
N GLY A 62 -6.72 -0.05 -8.42
CA GLY A 62 -5.63 0.62 -9.15
C GLY A 62 -4.73 -0.33 -9.95
N GLY A 63 -3.69 0.26 -10.56
CA GLY A 63 -2.59 -0.48 -11.22
C GLY A 63 -1.46 -0.79 -10.25
N HIS A 64 -0.30 -1.16 -10.79
CA HIS A 64 0.90 -1.46 -10.00
C HIS A 64 1.42 -0.24 -9.22
N TYR A 65 1.41 0.96 -9.82
CA TYR A 65 1.88 2.22 -9.22
C TYR A 65 0.81 3.00 -8.43
N CYS A 66 -0.34 2.38 -8.13
CA CYS A 66 -1.33 2.86 -7.17
C CYS A 66 -1.60 4.39 -7.14
N PRO A 67 -1.88 5.08 -8.28
CA PRO A 67 -1.88 6.54 -8.35
C PRO A 67 -2.90 7.20 -7.40
N THR A 68 -4.06 6.58 -7.21
CA THR A 68 -5.07 7.02 -6.24
C THR A 68 -4.54 7.01 -4.83
N PHE A 69 -3.81 5.96 -4.43
CA PHE A 69 -3.29 5.80 -3.08
C PHE A 69 -2.09 6.72 -2.83
N SER A 70 -1.23 6.93 -3.84
CA SER A 70 -0.10 7.86 -3.75
C SER A 70 -0.52 9.30 -3.44
N VAL A 71 -1.67 9.75 -3.96
CA VAL A 71 -2.23 11.07 -3.62
C VAL A 71 -2.77 11.09 -2.19
N MET A 72 -3.37 9.98 -1.75
CA MET A 72 -4.00 9.87 -0.43
C MET A 72 -3.00 9.69 0.70
N GLU A 73 -1.76 9.27 0.44
CA GLU A 73 -0.70 9.07 1.44
C GLU A 73 -0.47 10.31 2.33
N GLN A 74 -0.77 11.50 1.81
CA GLN A 74 -0.69 12.76 2.57
C GLN A 74 -1.62 12.79 3.81
N GLU A 75 -2.64 11.93 3.86
CA GLU A 75 -3.65 11.91 4.92
C GLU A 75 -3.79 10.54 5.60
N MET A 76 -3.07 9.51 5.14
CA MET A 76 -3.17 8.14 5.65
C MET A 76 -1.94 7.30 5.31
N ALA A 77 -1.62 6.35 6.18
CA ALA A 77 -0.53 5.41 5.99
C ALA A 77 -1.04 4.13 5.34
N PHE A 78 -0.61 3.83 4.12
CA PHE A 78 -0.96 2.57 3.47
C PHE A 78 -0.04 1.44 3.92
N GLY A 79 -0.61 0.38 4.47
CA GLY A 79 0.05 -0.90 4.64
C GLY A 79 0.01 -1.71 3.34
N HIS A 80 -0.69 -2.85 3.36
CA HIS A 80 -0.83 -3.68 2.18
C HIS A 80 -1.81 -3.10 1.14
N MET A 81 -1.44 -3.21 -0.15
CA MET A 81 -2.23 -2.74 -1.28
C MET A 81 -2.39 -3.85 -2.33
N ALA A 82 -3.62 -4.27 -2.61
CA ALA A 82 -3.91 -5.27 -3.63
C ALA A 82 -4.33 -4.60 -4.94
N ALA A 83 -3.47 -4.65 -5.96
CA ALA A 83 -3.78 -4.12 -7.28
C ALA A 83 -4.98 -4.82 -7.91
N LYS A 84 -5.65 -4.14 -8.85
CA LYS A 84 -6.87 -4.64 -9.53
C LYS A 84 -6.71 -6.02 -10.17
N TYR A 85 -5.53 -6.34 -10.71
CA TYR A 85 -5.26 -7.65 -11.32
C TYR A 85 -5.12 -8.78 -10.30
N ALA A 86 -4.87 -8.48 -9.03
CA ALA A 86 -4.70 -9.46 -7.97
C ALA A 86 -5.99 -9.72 -7.16
N ILE A 87 -7.02 -8.86 -7.30
CA ILE A 87 -8.26 -8.96 -6.49
C ILE A 87 -8.95 -10.31 -6.62
N ASP A 88 -8.94 -10.90 -7.81
CA ASP A 88 -9.59 -12.18 -8.05
C ASP A 88 -8.87 -13.35 -7.35
N LEU A 89 -7.62 -13.17 -6.93
CA LEU A 89 -6.84 -14.13 -6.14
C LEU A 89 -7.08 -14.01 -4.63
N LEU A 90 -7.62 -12.88 -4.17
CA LEU A 90 -7.81 -12.65 -2.73
C LEU A 90 -8.81 -13.65 -2.12
N THR A 91 -8.54 -14.04 -0.89
CA THR A 91 -9.48 -14.73 -0.01
C THR A 91 -9.75 -13.86 1.22
N PRO A 92 -10.85 -14.08 1.97
CA PRO A 92 -11.07 -13.38 3.22
C PRO A 92 -9.90 -13.52 4.21
N GLU A 93 -9.24 -14.67 4.21
CA GLU A 93 -8.08 -14.95 5.07
C GLU A 93 -6.86 -14.13 4.63
N LEU A 94 -6.63 -13.96 3.33
CA LEU A 94 -5.59 -13.07 2.82
C LEU A 94 -5.86 -11.61 3.18
N VAL A 95 -7.11 -11.16 3.11
CA VAL A 95 -7.48 -9.80 3.56
C VAL A 95 -7.27 -9.64 5.06
N GLY A 96 -7.57 -10.66 5.87
CA GLY A 96 -7.22 -10.67 7.29
C GLY A 96 -5.72 -10.53 7.52
N GLN A 97 -4.90 -11.27 6.77
CA GLN A 97 -3.44 -11.14 6.84
C GLN A 97 -2.92 -9.77 6.41
N MET A 98 -3.56 -9.12 5.44
CA MET A 98 -3.20 -7.74 5.05
C MET A 98 -3.37 -6.77 6.23
N ALA A 99 -4.44 -6.92 7.01
CA ALA A 99 -4.64 -6.10 8.21
C ALA A 99 -3.69 -6.49 9.35
N GLU A 100 -3.57 -7.78 9.65
CA GLU A 100 -2.71 -8.31 10.74
C GLU A 100 -1.23 -7.98 10.54
N LYS A 101 -0.76 -7.96 9.29
CA LYS A 101 0.65 -7.69 8.95
C LYS A 101 0.95 -6.21 8.69
N THR A 102 -0.03 -5.34 8.87
CA THR A 102 0.22 -3.89 8.94
C THR A 102 0.55 -3.53 10.39
N LEU A 103 1.58 -2.72 10.61
CA LEU A 103 2.00 -2.32 11.97
C LEU A 103 0.82 -1.69 12.72
N ASP A 104 0.58 -2.16 13.94
CA ASP A 104 -0.53 -1.74 14.82
C ASP A 104 -1.95 -1.96 14.26
N GLY A 105 -2.08 -2.69 13.15
CA GLY A 105 -3.36 -2.98 12.50
C GLY A 105 -3.79 -1.89 11.52
N VAL A 106 -5.09 -1.85 11.22
CA VAL A 106 -5.69 -0.90 10.28
C VAL A 106 -6.99 -0.32 10.83
N GLU A 107 -7.21 0.96 10.56
CA GLU A 107 -8.46 1.68 10.87
C GLU A 107 -9.52 1.48 9.78
N GLY A 108 -9.11 1.03 8.59
CA GLY A 108 -10.06 0.74 7.53
C GLY A 108 -9.41 0.33 6.21
N ALA A 109 -10.24 0.28 5.19
CA ALA A 109 -9.84 -0.03 3.82
C ALA A 109 -10.27 1.07 2.86
N VAL A 110 -9.45 1.29 1.83
CA VAL A 110 -9.71 2.22 0.72
C VAL A 110 -9.88 1.43 -0.57
N LEU A 111 -10.95 1.74 -1.31
CA LEU A 111 -11.25 1.10 -2.59
C LEU A 111 -11.08 2.10 -3.74
N ASP A 112 -10.22 1.75 -4.69
CA ASP A 112 -10.06 2.49 -5.93
C ASP A 112 -11.33 2.39 -6.80
N ARG A 113 -11.71 3.51 -7.43
CA ARG A 113 -12.92 3.62 -8.27
C ARG A 113 -12.85 2.75 -9.54
N GLY A 114 -11.66 2.30 -9.93
CA GLY A 114 -11.43 1.45 -11.10
C GLY A 114 -11.78 -0.03 -10.91
N LEU A 115 -12.18 -0.47 -9.71
CA LEU A 115 -12.60 -1.86 -9.46
C LEU A 115 -13.85 -2.25 -10.26
N LYS A 116 -13.88 -3.48 -10.77
CA LYS A 116 -15.10 -4.04 -11.39
C LYS A 116 -16.15 -4.34 -10.30
N GLY A 117 -17.44 -4.29 -10.64
CA GLY A 117 -18.51 -4.52 -9.66
C GLY A 117 -18.40 -5.84 -8.87
N HIS A 118 -18.01 -6.94 -9.52
CA HIS A 118 -17.79 -8.22 -8.83
C HIS A 118 -16.56 -8.19 -7.92
N GLN A 119 -15.50 -7.48 -8.32
CA GLN A 119 -14.28 -7.30 -7.52
C GLN A 119 -14.58 -6.47 -6.27
N LYS A 120 -15.31 -5.35 -6.42
CA LYS A 120 -15.79 -4.54 -5.30
C LYS A 120 -16.60 -5.39 -4.31
N LYS A 121 -17.59 -6.16 -4.80
CA LYS A 121 -18.39 -7.06 -3.95
C LYS A 121 -17.53 -8.12 -3.24
N LYS A 122 -16.53 -8.68 -3.93
CA LYS A 122 -15.60 -9.66 -3.34
C LYS A 122 -14.80 -9.05 -2.19
N VAL A 123 -14.25 -7.85 -2.38
CA VAL A 123 -13.52 -7.09 -1.35
C VAL A 123 -14.45 -6.75 -0.18
N GLU A 124 -15.65 -6.22 -0.43
CA GLU A 124 -16.65 -5.91 0.62
C GLU A 124 -17.02 -7.12 1.48
N VAL A 125 -17.17 -8.30 0.86
CA VAL A 125 -17.45 -9.54 1.59
C VAL A 125 -16.25 -9.98 2.44
N ALA A 126 -15.03 -9.82 1.92
CA ALA A 126 -13.81 -10.16 2.66
C ALA A 126 -13.62 -9.22 3.86
N LEU A 127 -13.75 -7.91 3.66
CA LEU A 127 -13.62 -6.89 4.71
C LEU A 127 -14.65 -7.09 5.83
N ARG A 128 -15.92 -7.34 5.49
CA ARG A 128 -16.98 -7.61 6.48
C ARG A 128 -16.68 -8.83 7.36
N LYS A 129 -16.01 -9.85 6.82
CA LYS A 129 -15.61 -11.04 7.61
C LYS A 129 -14.49 -10.74 8.62
N GLN A 130 -13.75 -9.65 8.41
CA GLN A 130 -12.66 -9.21 9.27
C GLN A 130 -13.05 -8.00 10.15
N ASP A 131 -14.31 -7.57 10.11
CA ASP A 131 -14.81 -6.37 10.80
C ASP A 131 -14.05 -5.08 10.42
N ILE A 132 -13.58 -5.00 9.17
CA ILE A 132 -12.86 -3.82 8.66
C ILE A 132 -13.83 -2.92 7.90
N SER A 133 -13.94 -1.65 8.32
CA SER A 133 -14.76 -0.64 7.65
C SER A 133 -14.10 -0.14 6.36
N ILE A 134 -14.93 0.20 5.37
CA ILE A 134 -14.49 0.96 4.20
C ILE A 134 -14.56 2.44 4.55
N LEU A 135 -13.47 3.17 4.32
CA LEU A 135 -13.43 4.62 4.51
C LEU A 135 -13.90 5.29 3.22
N GLU A 136 -15.07 5.96 3.27
CA GLU A 136 -15.60 6.70 2.13
C GLU A 136 -14.91 8.08 2.02
N ARG A 137 -14.27 8.35 0.88
CA ARG A 137 -13.78 9.68 0.47
C ARG A 137 -13.95 9.90 -1.05
#